data_AF-A0A0H3DRB0-F1
#
_entry.id   AF-A0A0H3DRB0-F1
#
_cell.length_a   1.000
_cell.length_b   1.000
_cell.length_c   1.000
_cell.angle_alpha   90.00
_cell.angle_beta   90.00
_cell.angle_gamma   90.00
#
_symmetry.space_group_name_H-M   'P 1'
#
loop_
_entity.id
_entity.type
_entity.pdbx_description
1 polymer ?
#
loop_
_entity_poly.entity_id
_entity_poly.type
_entity_poly.pdbx_seq_one_letter_code
_entity_poly.pdbx_strand_id
1 'polypeptide(L)'
;MNINALLHLFQKNHSYDINDNASNHADRVNLASFRKISEDSHDARITFDLTMRQCDDLLKLGCNKPLDKVQTLCDICTDLANRLIMEATSISHARHAVNHRLAQDIDSYIGSRANAVLDDVRHQRQREIPKNARAEIVRSAMLEGGYEKIVEEKSDDKLLSFARPGLTAEINILADQKLSLTSRETNYFNKEIKPLIYDLTYDAIVSHPEIAQQHLQQQHYMPAAQVLALVREKAERWLAEH
;
A
#
# COMPACT_ATOMS: atom_id res chain seq x y z
N MET A 1 -29.46 -16.69 10.01
CA MET A 1 -29.46 -15.22 10.30
C MET A 1 -29.86 -14.52 9.01
N ASN A 2 -30.99 -13.82 8.98
CA ASN A 2 -31.65 -13.37 7.74
C ASN A 2 -31.34 -11.89 7.47
N ILE A 3 -30.67 -11.59 6.35
CA ILE A 3 -30.30 -10.23 5.89
C ILE A 3 -31.51 -9.30 5.83
N ASN A 4 -32.70 -9.85 5.56
CA ASN A 4 -33.94 -9.07 5.50
C ASN A 4 -34.38 -8.52 6.86
N ALA A 5 -33.96 -9.13 7.98
CA ALA A 5 -34.24 -8.62 9.32
C ALA A 5 -33.34 -7.43 9.70
N LEU A 6 -32.12 -7.37 9.16
CA LEU A 6 -31.21 -6.23 9.34
C LEU A 6 -31.69 -5.01 8.53
N LEU A 7 -32.14 -5.21 7.30
CA LEU A 7 -32.72 -4.15 6.46
C LEU A 7 -33.98 -3.53 7.08
N HIS A 8 -34.83 -4.34 7.70
CA HIS A 8 -36.04 -3.85 8.37
C HIS A 8 -35.75 -3.02 9.63
N LEU A 9 -34.61 -3.25 10.28
CA LEU A 9 -34.19 -2.53 11.49
C LEU A 9 -33.62 -1.14 11.14
N PHE A 10 -32.95 -1.00 9.99
CA PHE A 10 -32.53 0.30 9.46
C PHE A 10 -33.70 1.15 8.94
N GLN A 11 -34.74 0.53 8.38
CA GLN A 11 -35.93 1.26 7.94
C GLN A 11 -36.82 1.76 9.09
N LYS A 12 -36.68 1.20 10.30
CA LYS A 12 -37.57 1.55 11.44
C LYS A 12 -37.07 2.71 12.30
N ASN A 13 -35.81 3.14 12.16
CA ASN A 13 -35.20 4.09 13.10
C ASN A 13 -34.92 5.51 12.56
N HIS A 14 -35.27 5.85 11.33
CA HIS A 14 -35.32 7.25 10.88
C HIS A 14 -36.44 7.50 9.88
N SER A 15 -37.67 7.66 10.37
CA SER A 15 -38.69 8.43 9.67
C SER A 15 -38.53 9.91 10.07
N TYR A 16 -38.05 10.74 9.15
CA TYR A 16 -38.43 12.15 9.17
C TYR A 16 -39.58 12.31 8.18
N ASP A 17 -40.77 12.52 8.73
CA ASP A 17 -41.92 13.05 7.99
C ASP A 17 -41.54 14.41 7.44
N ILE A 18 -41.55 14.56 6.11
CA ILE A 18 -41.53 15.86 5.46
C ILE A 18 -42.95 16.14 5.02
N ASN A 19 -43.75 16.70 5.93
CA ASN A 19 -44.96 17.42 5.57
C ASN A 19 -44.54 18.74 4.91
N ASP A 20 -44.80 18.87 3.62
CA ASP A 20 -44.75 20.13 2.89
C ASP A 20 -45.76 21.11 3.49
N ASN A 21 -45.26 22.08 4.27
CA ASN A 21 -45.71 23.47 4.29
C ASN A 21 -45.06 24.23 5.46
N ALA A 22 -43.91 24.86 5.22
CA ALA A 22 -43.58 26.21 5.68
C ALA A 22 -42.11 26.53 5.39
N SER A 23 -41.92 27.65 4.71
CA SER A 23 -40.66 28.37 4.50
C SER A 23 -39.83 28.53 5.78
N ASN A 24 -38.55 28.13 5.74
CA ASN A 24 -37.39 29.01 5.93
C ASN A 24 -36.08 28.22 6.12
N HIS A 25 -35.05 28.62 5.36
CA HIS A 25 -33.62 28.37 5.57
C HIS A 25 -33.18 27.01 6.15
N ALA A 26 -33.00 26.02 5.28
CA ALA A 26 -32.01 24.97 5.50
C ALA A 26 -31.47 24.52 4.13
N ASP A 27 -30.14 24.49 4.03
CA ASP A 27 -29.41 24.04 2.86
C ASP A 27 -30.00 22.74 2.32
N ARG A 28 -30.42 22.80 1.05
CA ARG A 28 -30.76 21.61 0.28
C ARG A 28 -29.50 20.76 0.20
N VAL A 29 -29.37 19.78 1.10
CA VAL A 29 -28.39 18.70 0.99
C VAL A 29 -28.73 17.97 -0.31
N ASN A 30 -27.96 18.30 -1.34
CA ASN A 30 -28.09 17.68 -2.64
C ASN A 30 -27.63 16.23 -2.50
N LEU A 31 -28.56 15.29 -2.30
CA LEU A 31 -28.27 13.85 -2.25
C LEU A 31 -27.67 13.31 -3.56
N ALA A 32 -27.69 14.10 -4.66
CA ALA A 32 -26.94 13.80 -5.89
C ALA A 32 -25.45 14.18 -5.81
N SER A 33 -24.96 14.72 -4.68
CA SER A 33 -23.53 14.92 -4.42
C SER A 33 -22.83 13.64 -3.91
N PHE A 34 -23.57 12.57 -3.61
CA PHE A 34 -23.01 11.25 -3.36
C PHE A 34 -22.98 10.44 -4.65
N ARG A 35 -21.76 10.29 -5.20
CA ARG A 35 -21.38 9.61 -6.45
C ARG A 35 -21.34 10.50 -7.69
N LYS A 36 -20.23 11.22 -7.84
CA LYS A 36 -19.42 10.99 -9.05
C LYS A 36 -18.58 9.74 -8.76
N ILE A 37 -19.15 8.55 -8.95
CA ILE A 37 -18.29 7.43 -9.36
C ILE A 37 -18.06 7.75 -10.82
N SER A 38 -16.87 8.24 -11.17
CA SER A 38 -16.48 8.25 -12.59
C SER A 38 -16.72 6.84 -13.12
N GLU A 39 -17.36 6.72 -14.29
CA GLU A 39 -17.68 5.42 -14.91
C GLU A 39 -16.43 4.55 -15.13
N ASP A 40 -15.23 5.11 -14.95
CA ASP A 40 -13.96 4.41 -14.83
C ASP A 40 -13.57 4.21 -13.35
N SER A 41 -14.30 3.39 -12.57
CA SER A 41 -13.76 3.00 -11.24
C SER A 41 -12.53 2.13 -11.48
N HIS A 42 -11.35 2.67 -11.16
CA HIS A 42 -10.08 1.95 -11.28
C HIS A 42 -9.97 1.01 -10.08
N ASP A 43 -10.79 -0.02 -10.05
CA ASP A 43 -10.75 -1.04 -9.01
C ASP A 43 -9.41 -1.76 -9.11
N ALA A 44 -8.57 -1.58 -8.09
CA ALA A 44 -7.33 -2.31 -7.96
C ALA A 44 -7.64 -3.81 -7.84
N ARG A 45 -6.91 -4.63 -8.60
CA ARG A 45 -6.94 -6.08 -8.45
C ARG A 45 -5.51 -6.58 -8.29
N ILE A 46 -5.16 -6.96 -7.07
CA ILE A 46 -3.81 -7.42 -6.75
C ILE A 46 -3.79 -8.94 -6.93
N THR A 47 -2.93 -9.41 -7.83
CA THR A 47 -2.70 -10.83 -8.08
C THR A 47 -1.22 -11.13 -7.97
N PHE A 48 -0.88 -12.28 -7.39
CA PHE A 48 0.50 -12.70 -7.24
C PHE A 48 0.63 -14.19 -7.51
N ASP A 49 1.40 -14.53 -8.54
CA ASP A 49 1.70 -15.91 -8.88
C ASP A 49 2.99 -16.34 -8.19
N LEU A 50 2.93 -17.48 -7.52
CA LEU A 50 4.12 -18.12 -6.97
C LEU A 50 4.99 -18.66 -8.10
N THR A 51 6.28 -18.38 -8.04
CA THR A 51 7.25 -19.10 -8.87
C THR A 51 7.32 -20.57 -8.47
N MET A 52 7.73 -21.45 -9.39
CA MET A 52 7.92 -22.88 -9.09
C MET A 52 8.84 -23.09 -7.86
N ARG A 53 9.90 -22.28 -7.75
CA ARG A 53 10.79 -22.31 -6.59
C ARG A 53 10.07 -21.98 -5.28
N GLN A 54 9.26 -20.91 -5.26
CA GLN A 54 8.54 -20.52 -4.05
C GLN A 54 7.49 -21.56 -3.67
N CYS A 55 6.81 -22.16 -4.64
CA CYS A 55 5.92 -23.30 -4.41
C CYS A 55 6.66 -24.47 -3.76
N ASP A 56 7.80 -24.89 -4.32
CA ASP A 56 8.59 -26.00 -3.81
C ASP A 56 9.10 -25.73 -2.38
N ASP A 57 9.59 -24.52 -2.12
CA ASP A 57 10.07 -24.13 -0.80
C ASP A 57 8.93 -24.15 0.23
N LEU A 58 7.76 -23.62 -0.10
CA LEU A 58 6.58 -23.66 0.77
C LEU A 58 6.11 -25.09 1.05
N LEU A 59 6.09 -25.96 0.04
CA LEU A 59 5.74 -27.38 0.22
C LEU A 59 6.74 -28.09 1.14
N LYS A 60 8.05 -27.84 1.00
CA LYS A 60 9.09 -28.37 1.90
C LYS A 60 8.93 -27.90 3.34
N LEU A 61 8.39 -26.70 3.55
CA LEU A 61 8.10 -26.15 4.88
C LEU A 61 6.81 -26.75 5.50
N GLY A 62 6.09 -27.61 4.76
CA GLY A 62 4.83 -28.21 5.21
C GLY A 62 3.61 -27.32 4.95
N CYS A 63 3.75 -26.30 4.09
CA CYS A 63 2.66 -25.38 3.77
C CYS A 63 1.62 -26.08 2.90
N ASN A 64 0.53 -26.51 3.52
CA ASN A 64 -0.63 -27.03 2.80
C ASN A 64 -1.33 -25.89 2.05
N LYS A 65 -1.58 -26.10 0.76
CA LYS A 65 -2.27 -25.15 -0.14
C LYS A 65 -1.64 -23.74 -0.15
N PRO A 66 -0.39 -23.60 -0.61
CA PRO A 66 0.31 -22.31 -0.61
C PRO A 66 -0.40 -21.26 -1.46
N LEU A 67 -1.05 -21.66 -2.56
CA LEU A 67 -1.82 -20.77 -3.43
C LEU A 67 -3.03 -20.16 -2.72
N ASP A 68 -3.78 -20.92 -1.93
CA ASP A 68 -4.93 -20.39 -1.18
C ASP A 68 -4.50 -19.32 -0.17
N LYS A 69 -3.34 -19.51 0.47
CA LYS A 69 -2.76 -18.54 1.42
C LYS A 69 -2.30 -17.27 0.72
N VAL A 70 -1.67 -17.40 -0.44
CA VAL A 70 -1.28 -16.25 -1.28
C VAL A 70 -2.52 -15.50 -1.78
N GLN A 71 -3.53 -16.22 -2.27
CA GLN A 71 -4.79 -15.63 -2.73
C GLN A 71 -5.47 -14.85 -1.61
N THR A 72 -5.56 -15.44 -0.41
CA THR A 72 -6.14 -14.76 0.76
C THR A 72 -5.39 -13.45 1.08
N LEU A 73 -4.05 -13.44 0.95
CA LEU A 73 -3.26 -12.23 1.16
C LEU A 73 -3.50 -11.19 0.06
N CYS A 74 -3.58 -11.61 -1.20
CA CYS A 74 -3.95 -10.76 -2.33
C CYS A 74 -5.35 -10.15 -2.18
N ASP A 75 -6.32 -10.92 -1.68
CA ASP A 75 -7.68 -10.46 -1.42
C ASP A 75 -7.70 -9.38 -0.32
N ILE A 76 -6.97 -9.60 0.79
CA ILE A 76 -6.81 -8.59 1.85
C ILE A 76 -6.23 -7.29 1.28
N CYS A 77 -5.18 -7.40 0.47
CA CYS A 77 -4.54 -6.23 -0.10
C CYS A 77 -5.46 -5.50 -1.09
N THR A 78 -6.20 -6.26 -1.89
CA THR A 78 -7.18 -5.74 -2.87
C THR A 78 -8.28 -4.96 -2.16
N ASP A 79 -8.88 -5.55 -1.13
CA ASP A 79 -9.93 -4.92 -0.34
C ASP A 79 -9.44 -3.62 0.31
N LEU A 80 -8.24 -3.64 0.91
CA LEU A 80 -7.66 -2.48 1.57
C LEU A 80 -7.30 -1.37 0.59
N ALA A 81 -6.69 -1.71 -0.55
CA ALA A 81 -6.34 -0.74 -1.59
C ALA A 81 -7.59 -0.04 -2.13
N ASN A 82 -8.62 -0.81 -2.50
CA ASN A 82 -9.88 -0.26 -3.01
C ASN A 82 -10.60 0.61 -1.97
N ARG A 83 -10.61 0.19 -0.70
CA ARG A 83 -11.18 1.01 0.38
C ARG A 83 -10.45 2.35 0.51
N LEU A 84 -9.12 2.33 0.54
CA LEU A 84 -8.32 3.56 0.68
C LEU A 84 -8.49 4.48 -0.52
N ILE A 85 -8.48 3.94 -1.75
CA ILE A 85 -8.75 4.70 -2.97
C ILE A 85 -10.14 5.35 -2.88
N MET A 86 -11.18 4.56 -2.63
CA MET A 86 -12.56 5.05 -2.56
C MET A 86 -12.74 6.14 -1.49
N GLU A 87 -12.18 5.95 -0.29
CA GLU A 87 -12.28 6.94 0.78
C GLU A 87 -11.50 8.22 0.45
N ALA A 88 -10.32 8.10 -0.15
CA ALA A 88 -9.45 9.22 -0.53
C ALA A 88 -10.00 10.05 -1.71
N THR A 89 -10.78 9.44 -2.61
CA THR A 89 -11.42 10.13 -3.75
C THR A 89 -12.85 10.59 -3.45
N SER A 90 -13.47 10.08 -2.39
CA SER A 90 -14.81 10.48 -1.97
C SER A 90 -14.93 11.97 -1.61
N ILE A 91 -16.16 12.49 -1.59
CA ILE A 91 -16.49 13.84 -1.10
C ILE A 91 -16.70 13.84 0.43
N SER A 92 -16.44 12.71 1.11
CA SER A 92 -16.71 12.55 2.54
C SER A 92 -15.75 13.33 3.45
N HIS A 93 -16.16 13.60 4.69
CA HIS A 93 -15.27 14.18 5.72
C HIS A 93 -14.05 13.30 6.03
N ALA A 94 -14.14 11.99 5.80
CA ALA A 94 -13.02 11.07 5.98
C ALA A 94 -11.90 11.30 4.95
N ARG A 95 -12.21 11.92 3.80
CA ARG A 95 -11.27 12.18 2.70
C ARG A 95 -9.97 12.81 3.18
N HIS A 96 -10.04 13.85 4.03
CA HIS A 96 -8.84 14.55 4.47
C HIS A 96 -7.95 13.66 5.34
N ALA A 97 -8.54 12.93 6.29
CA ALA A 97 -7.81 12.04 7.18
C ALA A 97 -7.15 10.89 6.41
N VAL A 98 -7.86 10.29 5.46
CA VAL A 98 -7.33 9.20 4.62
C VAL A 98 -6.22 9.70 3.71
N ASN A 99 -6.38 10.87 3.08
CA ASN A 99 -5.32 11.43 2.25
C ASN A 99 -4.08 11.80 3.08
N HIS A 100 -4.24 12.30 4.30
CA HIS A 100 -3.09 12.54 5.18
C HIS A 100 -2.37 11.23 5.53
N ARG A 101 -3.12 10.16 5.83
CA ARG A 101 -2.56 8.83 6.05
C ARG A 101 -1.84 8.30 4.80
N LEU A 102 -2.46 8.41 3.63
CA LEU A 102 -1.87 7.95 2.37
C LEU A 102 -0.57 8.69 2.06
N ALA A 103 -0.51 10.01 2.28
CA ALA A 103 0.73 10.76 2.13
C ALA A 103 1.83 10.17 3.01
N GLN A 104 1.56 9.95 4.31
CA GLN A 104 2.53 9.33 5.23
C GLN A 104 2.98 7.92 4.79
N ASP A 105 2.03 7.11 4.30
CA ASP A 105 2.29 5.75 3.84
C ASP A 105 3.15 5.75 2.57
N ILE A 106 2.81 6.58 1.57
CA ILE A 106 3.56 6.74 0.31
C ILE A 106 4.96 7.29 0.60
N ASP A 107 5.04 8.31 1.43
CA ASP A 107 6.30 8.95 1.82
C ASP A 107 7.29 7.95 2.41
N SER A 108 6.82 7.05 3.26
CA SER A 108 7.67 6.14 4.04
C SER A 108 7.94 4.79 3.37
N TYR A 109 7.07 4.34 2.46
CA TYR A 109 7.12 2.99 1.92
C TYR A 109 8.41 2.69 1.16
N ILE A 110 8.73 3.48 0.13
CA ILE A 110 9.90 3.22 -0.73
C ILE A 110 11.20 3.31 0.06
N GLY A 111 11.35 4.30 0.94
CA GLY A 111 12.55 4.43 1.79
C GLY A 111 12.75 3.22 2.72
N SER A 112 11.67 2.73 3.33
CA SER A 112 11.71 1.53 4.18
C SER A 112 12.10 0.28 3.39
N ARG A 113 11.54 0.10 2.19
CA ARG A 113 11.87 -1.03 1.29
C ARG A 113 13.30 -0.92 0.76
N ALA A 114 13.75 0.27 0.38
CA ALA A 114 15.10 0.51 -0.11
C ALA A 114 16.16 0.20 0.95
N ASN A 115 15.89 0.50 2.22
CA ASN A 115 16.76 0.09 3.32
C ASN A 115 16.88 -1.43 3.46
N ALA A 116 15.77 -2.16 3.34
CA ALA A 116 15.81 -3.62 3.37
C ALA A 116 16.68 -4.17 2.23
N VAL A 117 16.60 -3.57 1.04
CA VAL A 117 17.48 -3.93 -0.10
C VAL A 117 18.95 -3.65 0.20
N LEU A 118 19.26 -2.49 0.79
CA LEU A 118 20.64 -2.15 1.19
C LEU A 118 21.18 -3.11 2.24
N ASP A 119 20.34 -3.51 3.20
CA ASP A 119 20.70 -4.51 4.19
C ASP A 119 20.94 -5.86 3.51
N ASP A 120 20.09 -6.30 2.58
CA ASP A 120 20.30 -7.53 1.83
C ASP A 120 21.63 -7.53 1.06
N VAL A 121 21.95 -6.43 0.36
CA VAL A 121 23.22 -6.27 -0.36
C VAL A 121 24.41 -6.33 0.60
N ARG A 122 24.32 -5.62 1.73
CA ARG A 122 25.35 -5.66 2.79
C ARG A 122 25.61 -7.10 3.27
N HIS A 123 24.56 -7.85 3.58
CA HIS A 123 24.69 -9.23 4.06
C HIS A 123 25.26 -10.16 2.97
N GLN A 124 24.84 -10.00 1.72
CA GLN A 124 25.32 -10.81 0.59
C GLN A 124 26.79 -10.54 0.26
N ARG A 125 27.22 -9.27 0.31
CA ARG A 125 28.59 -8.86 -0.02
C ARG A 125 29.53 -8.87 1.19
N GLN A 126 28.99 -9.05 2.40
CA GLN A 126 29.73 -8.99 3.67
C GLN A 126 30.53 -7.68 3.83
N ARG A 127 29.99 -6.57 3.31
CA ARG A 127 30.63 -5.25 3.31
C ARG A 127 29.63 -4.17 3.70
N GLU A 128 30.06 -3.28 4.60
CA GLU A 128 29.25 -2.18 5.10
C GLU A 128 29.14 -1.04 4.07
N ILE A 129 27.96 -0.44 3.97
CA ILE A 129 27.71 0.79 3.22
C ILE A 129 27.49 1.91 4.25
N PRO A 130 28.35 2.94 4.30
CA PRO A 130 28.21 4.04 5.23
C PRO A 130 26.85 4.74 5.09
N LYS A 131 26.32 5.27 6.19
CA LYS A 131 24.99 5.91 6.24
C LYS A 131 24.79 7.00 5.17
N ASN A 132 25.80 7.83 4.92
CA ASN A 132 25.73 8.89 3.91
C ASN A 132 25.57 8.30 2.50
N ALA A 133 26.35 7.26 2.17
CA ALA A 133 26.25 6.57 0.89
C ALA A 133 24.89 5.86 0.74
N ARG A 134 24.37 5.26 1.83
CA ARG A 134 23.01 4.69 1.84
C ARG A 134 21.96 5.74 1.48
N ALA A 135 21.99 6.90 2.14
CA ALA A 135 21.04 7.98 1.89
C ALA A 135 21.15 8.49 0.45
N GLU A 136 22.36 8.66 -0.07
CA GLU A 136 22.62 9.09 -1.44
C GLU A 136 22.10 8.08 -2.48
N ILE A 137 22.35 6.77 -2.27
CA ILE A 137 21.84 5.70 -3.14
C ILE A 137 20.31 5.72 -3.19
N VAL A 138 19.65 5.79 -2.04
CA VAL A 138 18.18 5.83 -1.95
C VAL A 138 17.64 7.10 -2.61
N ARG A 139 18.24 8.26 -2.30
CA ARG A 139 17.89 9.56 -2.87
C ARG A 139 17.97 9.54 -4.39
N SER A 140 19.09 9.08 -4.94
CA SER A 140 19.31 8.99 -6.38
C SER A 140 18.29 8.07 -7.06
N ALA A 141 18.04 6.88 -6.51
CA ALA A 141 17.06 5.95 -7.07
C ALA A 141 15.62 6.48 -7.01
N MET A 142 15.24 7.14 -5.92
CA MET A 142 13.92 7.74 -5.77
C MET A 142 13.71 8.95 -6.70
N LEU A 143 14.74 9.78 -6.91
CA LEU A 143 14.70 10.87 -7.89
C LEU A 143 14.51 10.33 -9.31
N GLU A 144 15.30 9.32 -9.70
CA GLU A 144 15.14 8.64 -11.00
C GLU A 144 13.79 7.95 -11.15
N GLY A 145 13.21 7.48 -10.04
CA GLY A 145 11.90 6.85 -9.98
C GLY A 145 10.69 7.80 -10.01
N GLY A 146 10.90 9.13 -10.03
CA GLY A 146 9.81 10.12 -10.03
C GLY A 146 9.25 10.45 -8.64
N TYR A 147 9.99 10.18 -7.56
CA TYR A 147 9.60 10.48 -6.17
C TYR A 147 10.24 11.77 -5.64
N GLU A 148 10.58 12.72 -6.51
CA GLU A 148 11.34 13.95 -6.21
C GLU A 148 10.80 14.74 -5.01
N LYS A 149 9.49 15.03 -5.00
CA LYS A 149 8.83 15.76 -3.93
C LYS A 149 9.03 15.13 -2.54
N ILE A 150 9.02 13.80 -2.49
CA ILE A 150 9.20 13.04 -1.23
C ILE A 150 10.65 13.13 -0.76
N VAL A 151 11.59 13.21 -1.70
CA VAL A 151 13.03 13.21 -1.44
C VAL A 151 13.54 14.59 -1.03
N GLU A 152 13.10 15.66 -1.70
CA GLU A 152 13.57 17.03 -1.46
C GLU A 152 13.23 17.53 -0.05
N GLU A 153 12.09 17.12 0.50
CA GLU A 153 11.62 17.54 1.82
C GLU A 153 12.22 16.72 2.97
N LYS A 154 13.05 15.71 2.68
CA LYS A 154 13.54 14.74 3.67
C LYS A 154 15.03 14.85 3.98
N SER A 155 15.32 14.88 5.28
CA SER A 155 16.67 14.62 5.78
C SER A 155 17.09 13.16 5.51
N ASP A 156 18.40 12.93 5.41
CA ASP A 156 18.98 11.59 5.24
C ASP A 156 18.45 10.59 6.27
N ASP A 157 18.30 11.03 7.53
CA ASP A 157 17.75 10.21 8.63
C ASP A 157 16.30 9.80 8.41
N LYS A 158 15.47 10.70 7.87
CA LYS A 158 14.07 10.40 7.57
C LYS A 158 13.93 9.55 6.32
N LEU A 159 14.77 9.77 5.32
CA LEU A 159 14.83 8.97 4.10
C LEU A 159 15.21 7.52 4.40
N LEU A 160 16.16 7.34 5.32
CA LEU A 160 16.59 6.04 5.82
C LEU A 160 15.76 5.54 7.01
N SER A 161 14.63 6.17 7.35
CA SER A 161 13.83 5.70 8.47
C SER A 161 13.02 4.45 8.11
N PHE A 162 12.97 3.49 9.04
CA PHE A 162 12.12 2.30 8.96
C PHE A 162 10.69 2.58 9.42
N ALA A 163 10.16 3.78 9.17
CA ALA A 163 8.77 4.07 9.53
C ALA A 163 7.90 3.01 8.86
N ARG A 164 7.27 2.15 9.69
CA ARG A 164 6.38 1.09 9.22
C ARG A 164 5.16 1.79 8.66
N PRO A 165 4.93 1.72 7.35
CA PRO A 165 3.76 2.36 6.77
C PRO A 165 2.50 1.76 7.42
N GLY A 166 1.53 2.61 7.75
CA GLY A 166 0.30 2.23 8.43
C GLY A 166 -0.47 1.17 7.65
N LEU A 167 -0.51 1.27 6.33
CA LEU A 167 -1.06 0.22 5.46
C LEU A 167 -0.32 -1.12 5.61
N THR A 168 1.01 -1.15 5.62
CA THR A 168 1.78 -2.38 5.85
C THR A 168 1.47 -3.02 7.21
N ALA A 169 1.28 -2.21 8.25
CA ALA A 169 0.86 -2.72 9.57
C ALA A 169 -0.56 -3.29 9.54
N GLU A 170 -1.50 -2.60 8.89
CA GLU A 170 -2.89 -3.05 8.76
C GLU A 170 -2.99 -4.36 7.96
N ILE A 171 -2.27 -4.49 6.84
CA ILE A 171 -2.23 -5.73 6.06
C ILE A 171 -1.69 -6.87 6.92
N ASN A 172 -0.61 -6.65 7.68
CA ASN A 172 -0.04 -7.69 8.54
C ASN A 172 -1.03 -8.14 9.63
N ILE A 173 -1.75 -7.20 10.26
CA ILE A 173 -2.76 -7.54 11.28
C ILE A 173 -3.86 -8.43 10.68
N LEU A 174 -4.39 -8.06 9.51
CA LEU A 174 -5.43 -8.86 8.85
C LEU A 174 -4.89 -10.21 8.34
N ALA A 175 -3.66 -10.24 7.84
CA ALA A 175 -3.00 -11.45 7.39
C ALA A 175 -2.79 -12.43 8.56
N ASP A 176 -2.32 -11.94 9.71
CA ASP A 176 -2.09 -12.78 10.89
C ASP A 176 -3.41 -13.32 11.48
N GLN A 177 -4.53 -12.61 11.27
CA GLN A 177 -5.87 -13.08 11.65
C GLN A 177 -6.46 -14.11 10.68
N LYS A 178 -6.23 -13.95 9.37
CA LYS A 178 -6.86 -14.78 8.32
C LYS A 178 -5.99 -15.95 7.86
N LEU A 179 -4.68 -15.84 7.95
CA LEU A 179 -3.74 -16.88 7.53
C LEU A 179 -3.31 -17.71 8.74
N SER A 180 -3.69 -18.98 8.74
CA SER A 180 -3.12 -19.96 9.68
C SER A 180 -1.74 -20.39 9.15
N LEU A 181 -0.68 -19.74 9.66
CA LEU A 181 0.70 -20.02 9.31
C LEU A 181 1.47 -20.61 10.51
N THR A 182 2.31 -21.61 10.24
CA THR A 182 3.31 -22.04 11.23
C THR A 182 4.44 -21.01 11.31
N SER A 183 5.24 -20.99 12.40
CA SER A 183 6.34 -20.01 12.53
C SER A 183 7.34 -20.06 11.36
N ARG A 184 7.57 -21.25 10.79
CA ARG A 184 8.45 -21.41 9.63
C ARG A 184 7.85 -20.80 8.37
N GLU A 185 6.56 -21.02 8.15
CA GLU A 185 5.81 -20.41 7.04
C GLU A 185 5.74 -18.89 7.21
N THR A 186 5.45 -18.38 8.41
CA THR A 186 5.43 -16.94 8.69
C THR A 186 6.76 -16.28 8.35
N ASN A 187 7.88 -16.89 8.75
CA ASN A 187 9.21 -16.38 8.42
C ASN A 187 9.45 -16.35 6.90
N TYR A 188 9.05 -17.40 6.18
CA TYR A 188 9.17 -17.44 4.73
C TYR A 188 8.28 -16.39 4.06
N PHE A 189 7.01 -16.29 4.45
CA PHE A 189 6.07 -15.31 3.91
C PHE A 189 6.56 -13.88 4.14
N ASN A 190 7.01 -13.56 5.35
CA ASN A 190 7.52 -12.22 5.69
C ASN A 190 8.74 -11.84 4.86
N LYS A 191 9.56 -12.82 4.45
CA LYS A 191 10.80 -12.57 3.70
C LYS A 191 10.60 -12.58 2.19
N GLU A 192 9.91 -13.59 1.66
CA GLU A 192 9.93 -13.93 0.23
C GLU A 192 8.61 -13.62 -0.51
N ILE A 193 7.49 -13.42 0.21
CA ILE A 193 6.15 -13.28 -0.39
C ILE A 193 5.50 -11.93 -0.07
N LYS A 194 5.23 -11.65 1.21
CA LYS A 194 4.54 -10.44 1.68
C LYS A 194 5.13 -9.15 1.09
N PRO A 195 6.46 -8.95 1.06
CA PRO A 195 6.99 -7.70 0.54
C PRO A 195 6.65 -7.46 -0.94
N LEU A 196 6.60 -8.52 -1.76
CA LEU A 196 6.26 -8.42 -3.18
C LEU A 196 4.78 -8.07 -3.38
N ILE A 197 3.89 -8.68 -2.59
CA ILE A 197 2.45 -8.36 -2.63
C ILE A 197 2.21 -6.94 -2.11
N TYR A 198 2.96 -6.51 -1.10
CA TYR A 198 2.85 -5.15 -0.58
C TYR A 198 3.34 -4.13 -1.61
N ASP A 199 4.43 -4.42 -2.33
CA ASP A 199 4.92 -3.58 -3.43
C ASP A 199 3.80 -3.38 -4.47
N LEU A 200 3.14 -4.47 -4.90
CA LEU A 200 1.99 -4.41 -5.81
C LEU A 200 0.80 -3.62 -5.24
N THR A 201 0.58 -3.68 -3.94
CA THR A 201 -0.51 -2.95 -3.26
C THR A 201 -0.27 -1.46 -3.31
N TYR A 202 0.95 -1.03 -3.00
CA TYR A 202 1.34 0.36 -3.07
C TYR A 202 1.29 0.87 -4.50
N ASP A 203 1.85 0.11 -5.44
CA ASP A 203 1.83 0.45 -6.87
C ASP A 203 0.40 0.62 -7.38
N ALA A 204 -0.53 -0.25 -6.98
CA ALA A 204 -1.94 -0.13 -7.35
C ALA A 204 -2.57 1.16 -6.80
N ILE A 205 -2.31 1.52 -5.54
CA ILE A 205 -2.83 2.76 -4.93
C ILE A 205 -2.26 4.00 -5.63
N VAL A 206 -0.94 4.06 -5.83
CA VAL A 206 -0.31 5.24 -6.45
C VAL A 206 -0.58 5.32 -7.95
N SER A 207 -0.99 4.22 -8.61
CA SER A 207 -1.38 4.21 -10.02
C SER A 207 -2.74 4.86 -10.27
N HIS A 208 -3.54 5.00 -9.22
CA HIS A 208 -4.85 5.63 -9.33
C HIS A 208 -4.67 7.12 -9.69
N PRO A 209 -5.23 7.62 -10.81
CA PRO A 209 -4.93 8.96 -11.33
C PRO A 209 -5.15 10.09 -10.31
N GLU A 210 -6.24 10.04 -9.54
CA GLU A 210 -6.53 11.04 -8.51
C GLU A 210 -5.53 11.02 -7.35
N ILE A 211 -5.06 9.82 -6.96
CA ILE A 211 -4.09 9.66 -5.88
C ILE A 211 -2.71 10.12 -6.37
N ALA A 212 -2.31 9.70 -7.58
CA ALA A 212 -1.07 10.11 -8.23
C ALA A 212 -0.97 11.64 -8.32
N GLN A 213 -2.03 12.29 -8.85
CA GLN A 213 -2.07 13.74 -9.01
C GLN A 213 -1.96 14.46 -7.66
N GLN A 214 -2.62 13.96 -6.63
CA GLN A 214 -2.65 14.62 -5.33
C GLN A 214 -1.35 14.44 -4.54
N HIS A 215 -0.76 13.24 -4.54
CA HIS A 215 0.34 12.87 -3.65
C HIS A 215 1.71 12.92 -4.33
N LEU A 216 1.81 12.56 -5.60
CA LEU A 216 3.07 12.47 -6.35
C LEU A 216 3.30 13.65 -7.29
N GLN A 217 2.25 14.39 -7.69
CA GLN A 217 2.32 15.60 -8.51
C GLN A 217 3.02 15.47 -9.89
N GLN A 218 3.33 14.25 -10.34
CA GLN A 218 3.95 13.96 -11.64
C GLN A 218 3.15 12.90 -12.42
N GLN A 219 3.26 12.95 -13.75
CA GLN A 219 2.51 12.05 -14.66
C GLN A 219 3.10 10.64 -14.76
N HIS A 220 4.36 10.41 -14.36
CA HIS A 220 5.05 9.14 -14.55
C HIS A 220 5.95 8.82 -13.34
N TYR A 221 5.55 7.84 -12.53
CA TYR A 221 6.39 7.27 -11.48
C TYR A 221 6.78 5.83 -11.84
N MET A 222 7.92 5.37 -11.35
CA MET A 222 8.36 3.98 -11.52
C MET A 222 7.73 3.09 -10.44
N PRO A 223 7.23 1.89 -10.78
CA PRO A 223 6.79 0.91 -9.80
C PRO A 223 7.87 0.60 -8.74
N ALA A 224 7.45 0.28 -7.52
CA ALA A 224 8.33 0.03 -6.38
C ALA A 224 9.43 -0.99 -6.73
N ALA A 225 9.09 -2.08 -7.41
CA ALA A 225 10.06 -3.11 -7.82
C ALA A 225 11.20 -2.55 -8.68
N GLN A 226 10.91 -1.58 -9.57
CA GLN A 226 11.92 -0.96 -10.43
C GLN A 226 12.83 -0.02 -9.63
N VAL A 227 12.26 0.80 -8.75
CA VAL A 227 13.04 1.66 -7.85
C VAL A 227 13.96 0.82 -6.95
N LEU A 228 13.45 -0.29 -6.40
CA LEU A 228 14.23 -1.20 -5.56
C LEU A 228 15.34 -1.91 -6.34
N ALA A 229 15.12 -2.21 -7.62
CA ALA A 229 16.17 -2.72 -8.50
C ALA A 229 17.27 -1.67 -8.73
N LEU A 230 16.91 -0.40 -8.96
CA LEU A 230 17.88 0.70 -9.06
C LEU A 230 18.68 0.88 -7.78
N VAL A 231 18.03 0.80 -6.61
CA VAL A 231 18.72 0.84 -5.30
C VAL A 231 19.75 -0.28 -5.20
N ARG A 232 19.37 -1.51 -5.56
CA ARG A 232 20.29 -2.66 -5.54
C ARG A 232 21.47 -2.45 -6.48
N GLU A 233 21.20 -2.07 -7.73
CA GLU A 233 22.25 -1.84 -8.73
C GLU A 233 23.25 -0.76 -8.27
N LYS A 234 22.74 0.39 -7.79
CA LYS A 234 23.57 1.49 -7.30
C LYS A 234 24.38 1.08 -6.07
N ALA A 235 23.81 0.28 -5.17
CA ALA A 235 24.52 -0.24 -4.00
C ALA A 235 25.64 -1.22 -4.39
N GLU A 236 25.38 -2.12 -5.34
CA GLU A 236 26.39 -3.05 -5.85
C GLU A 236 27.50 -2.32 -6.60
N ARG A 237 27.17 -1.29 -7.39
CA ARG A 237 28.16 -0.43 -8.06
C ARG A 237 29.03 0.31 -7.05
N TRP A 238 28.42 0.93 -6.04
CA TRP A 238 29.15 1.63 -5.00
C TRP A 238 30.16 0.72 -4.29
N LEU A 239 29.74 -0.52 -3.97
CA LEU A 239 30.60 -1.55 -3.38
C LEU A 239 31.67 -2.12 -4.33
N ALA A 240 31.54 -1.94 -5.65
CA ALA A 240 32.59 -2.34 -6.60
C ALA A 240 33.67 -1.25 -6.72
N GLU A 241 33.26 0.00 -6.56
CA GLU A 241 34.13 1.18 -6.70
C GLU A 241 34.87 1.55 -5.40
N HIS A 242 34.34 1.15 -4.24
CA HIS A 242 34.89 1.40 -2.90
C HIS A 242 35.06 0.09 -2.15
#